data_AF-A0A7X8WD35-F1
#
_entry.id   AF-A0A7X8WD35-F1
#
_cell.length_a   1.000
_cell.length_b   1.000
_cell.length_c   1.000
_cell.angle_alpha   90.00
_cell.angle_beta   90.00
_cell.angle_gamma   90.00
#
_symmetry.space_group_name_H-M   'P 1'
#
loop_
_entity.id
_entity.type
_entity.pdbx_description
1 polymer ?
#
loop_
_entity_poly.entity_id
_entity_poly.type
_entity_poly.pdbx_seq_one_letter_code
_entity_poly.pdbx_strand_id
1 'polypeptide(L)'
;MVDYCHTTQCLRKYILEYFGEEKIEDQCSNCSTCTDEAELVNITLDAQKIFSCVYRMKERYGITLISEVLKGSKTKKVRKLGLDNLSTYGIMTEYTLNEIKDVINLLIADGYLTLTEDEYPVVRLQAKAIDVLKNKEEVLRRIHYKVKEKETDQTLFEQLRNIRKEISSREQIPPYVIFHDSTLREMSKHYPVDPVSLGRIKGVGQAKLEKYGEAFLQIIREYVIEQGIEIRNKNEKEENDVKESKEQDIPSHMITFNLYNGGLSIEEIVKERELKLITIQEHLLRCFSEGMSVNLDDFIPLEYEEQIINTIKKVGGEKLKPIKEALPDNIDYMAIKAVLLKTKSAEALPVNH
;
A
#
# COMPACT_ATOMS: atom_id res chain seq x y z
N MET A 1 10.70 -18.30 -13.17
CA MET A 1 9.77 -18.50 -12.01
C MET A 1 10.17 -17.66 -10.81
N VAL A 2 11.46 -17.58 -10.46
CA VAL A 2 11.95 -16.67 -9.39
C VAL A 2 11.68 -15.20 -9.75
N ASP A 3 11.90 -14.84 -11.01
CA ASP A 3 11.73 -13.47 -11.51
C ASP A 3 10.29 -12.95 -11.36
N TYR A 4 9.30 -13.83 -11.51
CA TYR A 4 7.88 -13.51 -11.28
C TYR A 4 7.61 -13.06 -9.83
N CYS A 5 8.31 -13.65 -8.86
CA CYS A 5 8.13 -13.30 -7.44
C CYS A 5 8.75 -11.93 -7.08
N HIS A 6 9.62 -11.39 -7.93
CA HIS A 6 10.42 -10.19 -7.63
C HIS A 6 10.21 -9.05 -8.62
N THR A 7 9.44 -9.26 -9.69
CA THR A 7 9.19 -8.22 -10.70
C THR A 7 8.40 -7.03 -10.13
N THR A 8 8.78 -5.82 -10.54
CA THR A 8 8.05 -4.59 -10.24
C THR A 8 6.93 -4.30 -11.25
N GLN A 9 6.84 -5.12 -12.31
CA GLN A 9 5.84 -4.99 -13.36
C GLN A 9 4.50 -5.61 -12.94
N CYS A 10 3.43 -5.29 -13.69
CA CYS A 10 2.15 -5.97 -13.53
C CYS A 10 2.35 -7.48 -13.68
N LEU A 11 1.99 -8.26 -12.65
CA LEU A 11 2.13 -9.71 -12.66
C LEU A 11 1.39 -10.38 -13.82
N ARG A 12 0.22 -9.82 -14.17
CA ARG A 12 -0.56 -10.30 -15.32
C ARG A 12 0.21 -10.08 -16.62
N LYS A 13 0.77 -8.89 -16.82
CA LYS A 13 1.59 -8.58 -17.99
C LYS A 13 2.80 -9.50 -18.08
N TYR A 14 3.53 -9.67 -16.97
CA TYR A 14 4.70 -10.55 -16.91
C TYR A 14 4.37 -11.99 -17.36
N ILE A 15 3.24 -12.54 -16.91
CA ILE A 15 2.80 -13.88 -17.33
C ILE A 15 2.47 -13.92 -18.83
N LEU A 16 1.75 -12.93 -19.33
CA LEU A 16 1.30 -12.91 -20.73
C LEU A 16 2.49 -12.72 -21.70
N GLU A 17 3.46 -11.88 -21.35
CA GLU A 17 4.72 -11.73 -22.10
C GLU A 17 5.54 -13.03 -22.09
N TYR A 18 5.58 -13.74 -20.96
CA TYR A 18 6.26 -15.03 -20.87
C TYR A 18 5.68 -16.07 -21.85
N PHE A 19 4.37 -16.01 -22.13
CA PHE A 19 3.71 -16.87 -23.13
C PHE A 19 3.68 -16.29 -24.55
N GLY A 20 4.36 -15.16 -24.79
CA GLY A 20 4.53 -14.57 -26.12
C GLY A 20 3.35 -13.72 -26.59
N GLU A 21 2.49 -13.25 -25.68
CA GLU A 21 1.44 -12.30 -26.02
C GLU A 21 2.02 -10.88 -26.14
N GLU A 22 1.65 -10.14 -27.19
CA GLU A 22 2.13 -8.78 -27.46
C GLU A 22 0.99 -7.75 -27.28
N LYS A 23 1.34 -6.48 -27.01
CA LYS A 23 0.40 -5.35 -26.80
C LYS A 23 -0.52 -5.51 -25.57
N ILE A 24 0.08 -5.88 -24.45
CA ILE A 24 -0.61 -5.98 -23.15
C ILE A 24 -0.54 -4.62 -22.43
N GLU A 25 -1.62 -4.25 -21.75
CA GLU A 25 -1.63 -3.06 -20.89
C GLU A 25 -0.65 -3.17 -19.72
N ASP A 26 0.00 -2.06 -19.35
CA ASP A 26 1.00 -2.01 -18.29
C ASP A 26 0.43 -2.23 -16.89
N GLN A 27 -0.89 -2.10 -16.71
CA GLN A 27 -1.57 -2.26 -15.43
C GLN A 27 -2.88 -3.03 -15.61
N CYS A 28 -3.10 -4.06 -14.78
CA CYS A 28 -4.33 -4.86 -14.81
C CYS A 28 -5.33 -4.51 -13.70
N SER A 29 -4.96 -3.59 -12.80
CA SER A 29 -5.75 -3.15 -11.63
C SER A 29 -6.25 -4.25 -10.69
N ASN A 30 -5.74 -5.49 -10.83
CA ASN A 30 -6.26 -6.64 -10.09
C ASN A 30 -5.17 -7.66 -9.67
N CYS A 31 -3.90 -7.32 -9.84
CA CYS A 31 -2.78 -8.08 -9.28
C CYS A 31 -2.16 -7.29 -8.14
N SER A 32 -1.49 -7.98 -7.20
CA SER A 32 -0.87 -7.33 -6.04
C SER A 32 -0.04 -6.12 -6.45
N THR A 33 0.79 -6.23 -7.50
CA THR A 33 1.62 -5.12 -7.99
C THR A 33 0.84 -3.91 -8.52
N CYS A 34 -0.41 -4.09 -8.97
CA CYS A 34 -1.27 -2.99 -9.46
C CYS A 34 -2.27 -2.47 -8.41
N THR A 35 -2.54 -3.25 -7.36
CA THR A 35 -3.46 -2.88 -6.29
C THR A 35 -2.75 -2.38 -5.03
N ASP A 36 -1.45 -2.60 -4.92
CA ASP A 36 -0.64 -2.18 -3.76
C ASP A 36 -0.37 -0.67 -3.75
N GLU A 37 -0.47 -0.08 -2.56
CA GLU A 37 0.12 1.22 -2.21
C GLU A 37 1.62 1.06 -1.95
N ALA A 38 2.35 0.41 -2.86
CA ALA A 38 3.77 0.18 -2.71
C ALA A 38 4.54 1.49 -2.96
N GLU A 39 5.28 1.94 -1.95
CA GLU A 39 6.20 3.08 -2.12
C GLU A 39 7.34 2.70 -3.07
N LEU A 40 7.61 3.60 -4.03
CA LEU A 40 8.77 3.54 -4.90
C LEU A 40 9.96 4.17 -4.17
N VAL A 41 10.92 3.34 -3.79
CA VAL A 41 12.16 3.78 -3.16
C VAL A 41 13.29 3.73 -4.17
N ASN A 42 14.02 4.84 -4.31
CA ASN A 42 15.21 4.88 -5.15
C ASN A 42 16.34 4.08 -4.48
N ILE A 43 16.77 3.00 -5.14
CA ILE A 43 17.85 2.10 -4.69
C ILE A 43 19.06 2.16 -5.61
N THR A 44 19.23 3.26 -6.35
CA THR A 44 20.31 3.41 -7.35
C THR A 44 21.69 3.16 -6.75
N LEU A 45 21.95 3.66 -5.55
CA LEU A 45 23.23 3.44 -4.86
C LEU A 45 23.46 1.96 -4.53
N ASP A 46 22.43 1.24 -4.10
CA ASP A 46 22.55 -0.18 -3.78
C ASP A 46 22.73 -1.02 -5.04
N ALA A 47 22.03 -0.68 -6.12
CA ALA A 47 22.24 -1.28 -7.44
C ALA A 47 23.69 -1.05 -7.92
N GLN A 48 24.23 0.16 -7.80
CA GLN A 48 25.62 0.47 -8.15
C GLN A 48 26.64 -0.31 -7.31
N LYS A 49 26.41 -0.48 -6.00
CA LYS A 49 27.25 -1.34 -5.13
C LYS A 49 27.27 -2.78 -5.65
N ILE A 50 26.10 -3.33 -5.98
CA ILE A 50 25.95 -4.70 -6.51
C ILE A 50 26.65 -4.84 -7.86
N PHE A 51 26.37 -3.96 -8.82
CA PHE A 51 26.98 -3.99 -10.15
C PHE A 51 28.51 -3.87 -10.07
N SER A 52 28.98 -2.95 -9.22
CA SER A 52 30.41 -2.78 -8.92
C SER A 52 31.06 -4.05 -8.38
N CYS A 53 30.33 -4.82 -7.56
CA CYS A 53 30.82 -6.08 -7.01
C CYS A 53 30.84 -7.18 -8.07
N VAL A 54 29.78 -7.33 -8.85
CA VAL A 54 29.70 -8.30 -9.97
C VAL A 54 30.85 -8.08 -10.95
N TYR A 55 31.09 -6.82 -11.32
CA TYR A 55 32.20 -6.42 -12.19
C TYR A 55 33.57 -6.77 -11.60
N ARG A 56 33.84 -6.41 -10.34
CA ARG A 56 35.13 -6.71 -9.66
C ARG A 56 35.37 -8.21 -9.47
N MET A 57 34.30 -8.97 -9.29
CA MET A 57 34.32 -10.42 -9.20
C MET A 57 34.45 -11.11 -10.57
N LYS A 58 34.50 -10.33 -11.66
CA LYS A 58 34.66 -10.74 -13.06
C LYS A 58 33.52 -11.63 -13.57
N GLU A 59 32.31 -11.47 -13.02
CA GLU A 59 31.11 -12.21 -13.47
C GLU A 59 31.22 -13.75 -13.40
N ARG A 60 31.99 -14.27 -12.43
CA ARG A 60 32.29 -15.71 -12.29
C ARG A 60 31.50 -16.43 -11.21
N TYR A 61 30.58 -15.75 -10.53
CA TYR A 61 29.96 -16.28 -9.33
C TYR A 61 28.46 -16.03 -9.29
N GLY A 62 27.76 -16.94 -8.62
CA GLY A 62 26.33 -16.84 -8.38
C GLY A 62 25.97 -15.89 -7.23
N ILE A 63 24.67 -15.63 -7.10
CA ILE A 63 24.05 -14.68 -6.17
C ILE A 63 24.54 -14.86 -4.73
N THR A 64 24.63 -16.10 -4.26
CA THR A 64 25.01 -16.41 -2.87
C THR A 64 26.39 -15.84 -2.53
N LEU A 65 27.39 -16.05 -3.37
CA LEU A 65 28.75 -15.60 -3.07
C LEU A 65 28.89 -14.08 -3.23
N ILE A 66 28.20 -13.49 -4.21
CA ILE A 66 28.14 -12.03 -4.38
C ILE A 66 27.53 -11.39 -3.12
N SER A 67 26.44 -11.96 -2.61
CA SER A 67 25.78 -11.49 -1.39
C SER A 67 26.69 -11.61 -0.17
N GLU A 68 27.44 -12.71 -0.04
CA GLU A 68 28.42 -12.89 1.03
C GLU A 68 29.53 -11.84 0.99
N VAL A 69 30.04 -11.50 -0.19
CA VAL A 69 31.08 -10.46 -0.34
C VAL A 69 30.52 -9.09 0.03
N LEU A 70 29.38 -8.69 -0.54
CA LEU A 70 28.73 -7.40 -0.25
C LEU A 70 28.43 -7.22 1.25
N LYS A 71 27.98 -8.28 1.93
CA LYS A 71 27.73 -8.28 3.37
C LYS A 71 29.00 -8.19 4.21
N GLY A 72 30.14 -8.61 3.68
CA GLY A 72 31.38 -8.76 4.43
C GLY A 72 31.44 -10.06 5.24
N SER A 73 30.87 -11.14 4.70
CA SER A 73 30.82 -12.44 5.36
C SER A 73 32.20 -13.09 5.47
N LYS A 74 32.51 -13.63 6.65
CA LYS A 74 33.82 -14.24 6.98
C LYS A 74 33.90 -15.73 6.60
N THR A 75 33.14 -16.18 5.60
CA THR A 75 33.14 -17.60 5.21
C THR A 75 34.51 -18.04 4.71
N LYS A 76 34.84 -19.32 4.92
CA LYS A 76 36.11 -19.90 4.42
C LYS A 76 36.23 -19.73 2.90
N LYS A 77 35.11 -19.79 2.17
CA LYS A 77 35.07 -19.69 0.71
C LYS A 77 35.45 -18.29 0.21
N VAL A 78 34.91 -17.23 0.83
CA VAL A 78 35.25 -15.83 0.52
C VAL A 78 36.75 -15.58 0.68
N ARG A 79 37.33 -15.98 1.81
CA ARG A 79 38.76 -15.82 2.10
C ARG A 79 39.66 -16.66 1.19
N LYS A 80 39.31 -17.92 0.95
CA LYS A 80 40.07 -18.82 0.08
C LYS A 80 40.17 -18.29 -1.36
N LEU A 81 39.13 -17.60 -1.81
CA LEU A 81 39.07 -16.98 -3.13
C LEU A 81 39.64 -15.55 -3.17
N GLY A 82 40.11 -15.02 -2.03
CA GLY A 82 40.68 -13.67 -1.90
C GLY A 82 39.68 -12.54 -2.17
N LEU A 83 38.37 -12.83 -2.04
CA LEU A 83 37.30 -11.88 -2.34
C LEU A 83 37.09 -10.84 -1.23
N ASP A 84 37.69 -11.07 -0.06
CA ASP A 84 37.76 -10.14 1.07
C ASP A 84 38.68 -8.94 0.82
N ASN A 85 39.53 -8.99 -0.21
CA ASN A 85 40.39 -7.87 -0.60
C ASN A 85 39.71 -6.88 -1.57
N LEU A 86 38.48 -7.17 -2.02
CA LEU A 86 37.76 -6.30 -2.94
C LEU A 86 37.27 -5.05 -2.23
N SER A 87 37.28 -3.90 -2.92
CA SER A 87 36.76 -2.64 -2.36
C SER A 87 35.25 -2.68 -2.06
N THR A 88 34.53 -3.65 -2.63
CA THR A 88 33.10 -3.88 -2.42
C THR A 88 32.82 -4.87 -1.29
N TYR A 89 33.86 -5.44 -0.67
CA TYR A 89 33.69 -6.34 0.47
C TYR A 89 33.17 -5.57 1.69
N GLY A 90 32.01 -5.98 2.22
CA GLY A 90 31.39 -5.32 3.38
C GLY A 90 30.79 -3.94 3.11
N ILE A 91 30.55 -3.57 1.85
CA ILE A 91 29.95 -2.25 1.51
C ILE A 91 28.44 -2.19 1.78
N MET A 92 27.80 -3.33 2.06
CA MET A 92 26.37 -3.46 2.41
C MET A 92 26.22 -4.14 3.79
N THR A 93 26.96 -3.66 4.80
CA THR A 93 26.92 -4.25 6.17
C THR A 93 25.60 -4.00 6.89
N GLU A 94 24.84 -2.99 6.46
CA GLU A 94 23.51 -2.61 6.95
C GLU A 94 22.41 -3.61 6.57
N TYR A 95 22.57 -4.32 5.44
CA TYR A 95 21.59 -5.28 4.93
C TYR A 95 21.82 -6.69 5.47
N THR A 96 20.78 -7.49 5.64
CA THR A 96 20.89 -8.94 5.85
C THR A 96 21.28 -9.66 4.55
N LEU A 97 21.80 -10.89 4.65
CA LEU A 97 22.14 -11.69 3.46
C LEU A 97 20.93 -11.93 2.56
N ASN A 98 19.74 -12.10 3.13
CA ASN A 98 18.54 -12.32 2.35
C ASN A 98 18.08 -11.03 1.65
N GLU A 99 18.14 -9.87 2.32
CA GLU A 99 17.81 -8.59 1.68
C GLU A 99 18.73 -8.30 0.49
N ILE A 100 20.04 -8.59 0.59
CA ILE A 100 20.96 -8.42 -0.55
C ILE A 100 20.58 -9.36 -1.70
N LYS A 101 20.24 -10.63 -1.41
CA LYS A 101 19.76 -11.58 -2.44
C LYS A 101 18.47 -11.09 -3.10
N ASP A 102 17.54 -10.55 -2.32
CA ASP A 102 16.28 -10.01 -2.82
C ASP A 102 16.52 -8.84 -3.77
N VAL A 103 17.45 -7.93 -3.43
CA VAL A 103 17.83 -6.83 -4.34
C VAL A 103 18.52 -7.38 -5.60
N ILE A 104 19.39 -8.39 -5.51
CA ILE A 104 20.00 -8.99 -6.71
C ILE A 104 18.94 -9.65 -7.61
N ASN A 105 17.99 -10.38 -7.04
CA ASN A 105 16.89 -11.01 -7.80
C ASN A 105 15.98 -9.98 -8.47
N LEU A 106 15.68 -8.88 -7.77
CA LEU A 106 14.99 -7.74 -8.35
C LEU A 106 15.74 -7.19 -9.57
N LEU A 107 17.04 -6.98 -9.45
CA LEU A 107 17.88 -6.47 -10.55
C LEU A 107 17.98 -7.46 -11.73
N ILE A 108 17.85 -8.76 -11.49
CA ILE A 108 17.73 -9.77 -12.54
C ILE A 108 16.36 -9.65 -13.23
N ALA A 109 15.29 -9.59 -12.45
CA ALA A 109 13.92 -9.50 -12.96
C ALA A 109 13.69 -8.22 -13.81
N ASP A 110 14.32 -7.10 -13.44
CA ASP A 110 14.21 -5.82 -14.14
C ASP A 110 15.24 -5.66 -15.30
N GLY A 111 15.99 -6.73 -15.62
CA GLY A 111 16.89 -6.79 -16.77
C GLY A 111 18.22 -6.04 -16.61
N TYR A 112 18.64 -5.74 -15.38
CA TYR A 112 19.97 -5.17 -15.14
C TYR A 112 21.06 -6.25 -15.05
N LEU A 113 20.68 -7.42 -14.54
CA LEU A 113 21.53 -8.60 -14.38
C LEU A 113 20.92 -9.79 -15.11
N THR A 114 21.74 -10.78 -15.42
CA THR A 114 21.27 -12.07 -15.94
C THR A 114 21.98 -13.22 -15.25
N LEU A 115 21.31 -14.36 -15.17
CA LEU A 115 21.92 -15.64 -14.82
C LEU A 115 22.29 -16.39 -16.11
N THR A 116 23.39 -17.14 -16.08
CA THR A 116 23.71 -18.07 -17.16
C THR A 116 22.90 -19.37 -17.03
N GLU A 117 22.67 -20.04 -18.15
CA GLU A 117 21.93 -21.32 -18.23
C GLU A 117 22.84 -22.55 -18.01
N ASP A 118 23.91 -22.40 -17.24
CA ASP A 118 24.85 -23.48 -16.91
C ASP A 118 24.38 -24.26 -15.66
N GLU A 119 24.94 -25.46 -15.43
CA GLU A 119 24.72 -26.24 -14.19
C GLU A 119 25.01 -25.41 -12.92
N TYR A 120 25.92 -24.45 -13.02
CA TYR A 120 26.25 -23.48 -11.97
C TYR A 120 26.02 -22.05 -12.47
N PRO A 121 24.81 -21.51 -12.32
CA PRO A 121 24.47 -20.18 -12.83
C PRO A 121 25.33 -19.09 -12.20
N VAL A 122 25.94 -18.27 -13.05
CA VAL A 122 26.70 -17.08 -12.63
C VAL A 122 25.95 -15.80 -13.00
N VAL A 123 26.14 -14.75 -12.20
CA VAL A 123 25.51 -13.45 -12.44
C VAL A 123 26.40 -12.62 -13.37
N ARG A 124 25.81 -12.09 -14.45
CA ARG A 124 26.45 -11.18 -15.42
C ARG A 124 25.70 -9.85 -15.52
N LEU A 125 26.42 -8.79 -15.85
CA LEU A 125 25.85 -7.46 -16.11
C LEU A 125 25.21 -7.40 -17.49
N GLN A 126 24.06 -6.74 -17.60
CA GLN A 126 23.49 -6.36 -18.89
C GLN A 126 23.81 -4.90 -19.22
N ALA A 127 23.53 -4.48 -20.46
CA ALA A 127 23.79 -3.12 -20.94
C ALA A 127 23.16 -2.05 -20.04
N LYS A 128 21.94 -2.29 -19.54
CA LYS A 128 21.19 -1.41 -18.64
C LYS A 128 21.94 -1.09 -17.33
N ALA A 129 22.68 -2.06 -16.78
CA ALA A 129 23.48 -1.83 -15.57
C ALA A 129 24.63 -0.83 -15.80
N ILE A 130 25.13 -0.69 -17.02
CA ILE A 130 26.20 0.25 -17.36
C ILE A 130 25.71 1.70 -17.27
N ASP A 131 24.47 1.97 -17.68
CA ASP A 131 23.89 3.31 -17.62
C ASP A 131 23.64 3.75 -16.17
N VAL A 132 23.21 2.82 -15.31
CA VAL A 132 23.11 3.06 -13.86
C VAL A 132 24.48 3.35 -13.25
N LEU A 133 25.52 2.59 -13.59
CA LEU A 133 26.90 2.84 -13.12
C LEU A 133 27.45 4.20 -13.57
N LYS A 134 26.92 4.77 -14.67
CA LYS A 134 27.28 6.09 -15.21
C LYS A 134 26.35 7.21 -14.75
N ASN A 135 25.45 6.94 -13.78
CA ASN A 135 24.44 7.88 -13.29
C ASN A 135 23.50 8.43 -14.38
N LYS A 136 23.20 7.61 -15.40
CA LYS A 136 22.26 7.98 -16.48
C LYS A 136 20.84 7.46 -16.26
N GLU A 137 20.68 6.46 -15.41
CA GLU A 137 19.40 5.81 -15.12
C GLU A 137 19.29 5.56 -13.61
N GLU A 138 18.10 5.78 -13.06
CA GLU A 138 17.78 5.49 -11.68
C GLU A 138 17.14 4.11 -11.54
N VAL A 139 17.45 3.42 -10.45
CA VAL A 139 16.83 2.14 -10.11
C VAL A 139 15.84 2.35 -8.99
N LEU A 140 14.58 2.06 -9.28
CA LEU A 140 13.48 2.16 -8.33
C LEU A 140 13.07 0.76 -7.87
N ARG A 141 12.87 0.60 -6.57
CA ARG A 141 12.34 -0.63 -5.95
C ARG A 141 11.00 -0.32 -5.32
N ARG A 142 10.02 -1.18 -5.58
CA ARG A 142 8.77 -1.20 -4.81
C ARG A 142 9.01 -1.91 -3.49
N ILE A 143 8.85 -1.20 -2.38
CA ILE A 143 8.98 -1.78 -1.05
C ILE A 143 7.58 -1.94 -0.45
N HIS A 144 7.23 -3.17 -0.10
CA HIS A 144 6.12 -3.41 0.80
C HIS A 144 6.67 -3.28 2.22
N TYR A 145 6.32 -2.20 2.92
CA TYR A 145 6.58 -2.14 4.36
C TYR A 145 5.80 -3.28 5.02
N LYS A 146 6.50 -4.35 5.42
CA LYS A 146 6.01 -5.18 6.52
C LYS A 146 5.96 -4.25 7.72
N VAL A 147 4.78 -3.74 8.04
CA VAL A 147 4.53 -3.04 9.30
C VAL A 147 5.09 -3.93 10.38
N LYS A 148 6.13 -3.47 11.10
CA LYS A 148 6.63 -4.17 12.28
C LYS A 148 5.41 -4.39 13.17
N GLU A 149 4.99 -5.65 13.34
CA GLU A 149 3.88 -5.95 14.23
C GLU A 149 4.23 -5.37 15.59
N LYS A 150 3.35 -4.54 16.15
CA LYS A 150 3.48 -4.13 17.55
C LYS A 150 3.57 -5.42 18.38
N GLU A 151 4.56 -5.50 19.25
CA GLU A 151 4.70 -6.62 20.16
C GLU A 151 3.47 -6.66 21.08
N THR A 152 3.03 -7.87 21.42
CA THR A 152 1.86 -8.04 22.29
C THR A 152 2.26 -7.66 23.70
N ASP A 153 1.54 -6.71 24.31
CA ASP A 153 1.71 -6.45 25.73
C ASP A 153 1.18 -7.63 26.54
N GLN A 154 2.12 -8.34 27.16
CA GLN A 154 1.83 -9.56 27.91
C GLN A 154 1.02 -9.26 29.19
N THR A 155 1.24 -8.11 29.81
CA THR A 155 0.56 -7.71 31.04
C THR A 155 -0.92 -7.41 30.76
N LEU A 156 -1.20 -6.60 29.73
CA LEU A 156 -2.58 -6.33 29.31
C LEU A 156 -3.26 -7.61 28.82
N PHE A 157 -2.55 -8.47 28.09
CA PHE A 157 -3.09 -9.74 27.61
C PHE A 157 -3.58 -10.64 28.77
N GLU A 158 -2.83 -10.68 29.87
CA GLU A 158 -3.22 -11.44 31.07
C GLU A 158 -4.44 -10.84 31.78
N GLN A 159 -4.52 -9.51 31.89
CA GLN A 159 -5.71 -8.83 32.42
C GLN A 159 -6.96 -9.11 31.59
N LEU A 160 -6.85 -9.03 30.25
CA LEU A 160 -7.94 -9.36 29.33
C LEU A 160 -8.34 -10.83 29.39
N ARG A 161 -7.39 -11.74 29.66
CA ARG A 161 -7.68 -13.16 29.87
C ARG A 161 -8.47 -13.41 31.15
N ASN A 162 -8.18 -12.66 32.21
CA ASN A 162 -8.85 -12.78 33.50
C ASN A 162 -10.31 -12.32 33.42
N ILE A 163 -10.59 -11.14 32.86
CA ILE A 163 -11.97 -10.68 32.68
C ILE A 163 -12.79 -11.61 31.79
N ARG A 164 -12.18 -12.15 30.72
CA ARG A 164 -12.83 -13.15 29.88
C ARG A 164 -13.20 -14.39 30.68
N LYS A 165 -12.32 -14.86 31.56
CA LYS A 165 -12.57 -16.00 32.43
C LYS A 165 -13.74 -15.71 33.37
N GLU A 166 -13.75 -14.55 34.02
CA GLU A 166 -14.83 -14.13 34.92
C GLU A 166 -16.20 -14.09 34.23
N ILE A 167 -16.28 -13.43 33.06
CA ILE A 167 -17.51 -13.38 32.27
C ILE A 167 -17.95 -14.78 31.85
N SER A 168 -17.01 -15.61 31.39
CA SER A 168 -17.30 -16.98 30.93
C SER A 168 -17.83 -17.87 32.06
N SER A 169 -17.27 -17.73 33.27
CA SER A 169 -17.73 -18.45 34.46
C SER A 169 -19.11 -17.97 34.92
N ARG A 170 -19.39 -16.66 34.85
CA ARG A 170 -20.69 -16.08 35.17
C ARG A 170 -21.78 -16.53 34.20
N GLU A 171 -21.48 -16.55 32.90
CA GLU A 171 -22.41 -16.97 31.85
C GLU A 171 -22.42 -18.50 31.62
N GLN A 172 -21.57 -19.26 32.32
CA GLN A 172 -21.41 -20.70 32.17
C GLN A 172 -21.11 -21.16 30.73
N ILE A 173 -20.33 -20.36 30.00
CA ILE A 173 -19.91 -20.65 28.63
C ILE A 173 -18.38 -20.82 28.55
N PRO A 174 -17.83 -21.51 27.54
CA PRO A 174 -16.39 -21.59 27.35
C PRO A 174 -15.77 -20.20 27.05
N PRO A 175 -14.59 -19.85 27.63
CA PRO A 175 -13.98 -18.51 27.47
C PRO A 175 -13.78 -18.05 26.03
N TYR A 176 -13.42 -18.96 25.12
CA TYR A 176 -13.14 -18.62 23.72
C TYR A 176 -14.39 -18.15 22.95
N VAL A 177 -15.60 -18.43 23.45
CA VAL A 177 -16.87 -17.97 22.85
C VAL A 177 -17.00 -16.45 22.95
N ILE A 178 -16.49 -15.86 24.02
CA ILE A 178 -16.45 -14.40 24.24
C ILE A 178 -15.45 -13.80 23.24
N PHE A 179 -14.15 -14.07 23.41
CA PHE A 179 -13.09 -13.70 22.47
C PHE A 179 -12.03 -14.79 22.38
N HIS A 180 -11.47 -15.01 21.20
CA HIS A 180 -10.33 -15.91 21.02
C HIS A 180 -9.04 -15.23 21.53
N ASP A 181 -8.03 -16.03 21.88
CA ASP A 181 -6.71 -15.52 22.30
C ASP A 181 -6.09 -14.62 21.23
N SER A 182 -6.32 -14.91 19.94
CA SER A 182 -5.87 -14.05 18.84
C SER A 182 -6.44 -12.63 18.91
N THR A 183 -7.72 -12.50 19.27
CA THR A 183 -8.39 -11.21 19.41
C THR A 183 -7.88 -10.47 20.64
N LEU A 184 -7.70 -11.17 21.78
CA LEU A 184 -7.11 -10.56 22.97
C LEU A 184 -5.69 -10.05 22.71
N ARG A 185 -4.87 -10.80 21.96
CA ARG A 185 -3.53 -10.33 21.57
C ARG A 185 -3.61 -9.08 20.69
N GLU A 186 -4.54 -9.00 19.75
CA GLU A 186 -4.73 -7.77 18.97
C GLU A 186 -5.17 -6.58 19.84
N MET A 187 -6.06 -6.78 20.80
CA MET A 187 -6.42 -5.73 21.76
C MET A 187 -5.18 -5.26 22.54
N SER A 188 -4.34 -6.18 23.00
CA SER A 188 -3.08 -5.86 23.70
C SER A 188 -2.01 -5.21 22.82
N LYS A 189 -2.09 -5.36 21.49
CA LYS A 189 -1.19 -4.66 20.54
C LYS A 189 -1.68 -3.24 20.23
N HIS A 190 -2.99 -3.05 20.18
CA HIS A 190 -3.60 -1.83 19.63
C HIS A 190 -4.20 -0.90 20.68
N TYR A 191 -4.41 -1.36 21.92
CA TYR A 191 -4.96 -0.58 23.04
C TYR A 191 -6.25 0.18 22.67
N PRO A 192 -7.30 -0.50 22.16
CA PRO A 192 -8.54 0.16 21.82
C PRO A 192 -9.24 0.70 23.08
N VAL A 193 -9.50 2.00 23.12
CA VAL A 193 -10.09 2.70 24.28
C VAL A 193 -11.53 3.15 24.08
N ASP A 194 -12.05 2.95 22.87
CA ASP A 194 -13.40 3.31 22.48
C ASP A 194 -14.05 2.18 21.68
N PRO A 195 -15.40 2.14 21.62
CA PRO A 195 -16.10 1.08 20.89
C PRO A 195 -15.76 1.01 19.39
N VAL A 196 -15.42 2.14 18.76
CA VAL A 196 -15.09 2.19 17.33
C VAL A 196 -13.73 1.55 17.09
N SER A 197 -12.72 1.87 17.89
CA SER A 197 -11.40 1.23 17.79
C SER A 197 -11.46 -0.25 18.16
N LEU A 198 -12.28 -0.64 19.14
CA LEU A 198 -12.45 -2.05 19.51
C LEU A 198 -13.16 -2.84 18.41
N GLY A 199 -14.15 -2.26 17.73
CA GLY A 199 -14.84 -2.90 16.60
C GLY A 199 -13.96 -3.15 15.37
N ARG A 200 -12.82 -2.46 15.25
CA ARG A 200 -11.84 -2.66 14.18
C ARG A 200 -10.88 -3.84 14.44
N ILE A 201 -10.90 -4.41 15.65
CA ILE A 201 -10.06 -5.56 16.02
C ILE A 201 -10.61 -6.84 15.39
N LYS A 202 -9.74 -7.65 14.79
CA LYS A 202 -10.13 -8.89 14.11
C LYS A 202 -10.71 -9.90 15.10
N GLY A 203 -11.96 -10.28 14.87
CA GLY A 203 -12.71 -11.20 15.73
C GLY A 203 -13.64 -10.52 16.74
N VAL A 204 -13.72 -9.18 16.72
CA VAL A 204 -14.77 -8.40 17.39
C VAL A 204 -15.91 -8.14 16.39
N GLY A 205 -16.98 -8.93 16.49
CA GLY A 205 -18.22 -8.68 15.75
C GLY A 205 -19.17 -7.76 16.54
N GLN A 206 -20.11 -7.13 15.85
CA GLN A 206 -21.07 -6.18 16.43
C GLN A 206 -21.78 -6.72 17.68
N ALA A 207 -22.31 -7.94 17.63
CA ALA A 207 -22.99 -8.57 18.76
C ALA A 207 -22.07 -8.80 19.99
N LYS A 208 -20.78 -9.07 19.76
CA LYS A 208 -19.79 -9.24 20.85
C LYS A 208 -19.37 -7.89 21.43
N LEU A 209 -19.26 -6.88 20.58
CA LEU A 209 -18.96 -5.50 20.98
C LEU A 209 -20.07 -4.97 21.90
N GLU A 210 -21.33 -5.15 21.51
CA GLU A 210 -22.48 -4.72 22.32
C GLU A 210 -22.59 -5.48 23.63
N LYS A 211 -22.37 -6.80 23.60
CA LYS A 211 -22.55 -7.65 24.78
C LYS A 211 -21.39 -7.61 25.77
N TYR A 212 -20.15 -7.53 25.28
CA TYR A 212 -18.95 -7.68 26.11
C TYR A 212 -17.99 -6.49 26.02
N GLY A 213 -18.14 -5.59 25.04
CA GLY A 213 -17.15 -4.56 24.72
C GLY A 213 -16.79 -3.66 25.90
N GLU A 214 -17.78 -3.16 26.66
CA GLU A 214 -17.52 -2.21 27.75
C GLU A 214 -16.64 -2.79 28.85
N ALA A 215 -16.83 -4.07 29.20
CA ALA A 215 -16.02 -4.73 30.23
C ALA A 215 -14.53 -4.84 29.84
N PHE A 216 -14.24 -5.00 28.55
CA PHE A 216 -12.86 -5.04 28.04
C PHE A 216 -12.30 -3.62 27.88
N LEU A 217 -13.10 -2.66 27.40
CA LEU A 217 -12.71 -1.26 27.27
C LEU A 217 -12.31 -0.65 28.61
N GLN A 218 -13.04 -0.97 29.68
CA GLN A 218 -12.72 -0.48 31.02
C GLN A 218 -11.30 -0.86 31.44
N ILE A 219 -10.93 -2.15 31.33
CA ILE A 219 -9.60 -2.64 31.70
C ILE A 219 -8.52 -2.01 30.83
N ILE A 220 -8.78 -1.87 29.52
CA ILE A 220 -7.81 -1.26 28.60
C ILE A 220 -7.60 0.22 28.95
N ARG A 221 -8.66 0.98 29.25
CA ARG A 221 -8.56 2.38 29.69
C ARG A 221 -7.77 2.52 30.98
N GLU A 222 -8.08 1.70 31.98
CA GLU A 222 -7.37 1.67 33.26
C GLU A 222 -5.88 1.36 33.06
N TYR A 223 -5.57 0.31 32.28
CA TYR A 223 -4.19 -0.09 31.99
C TYR A 223 -3.39 1.02 31.29
N VAL A 224 -4.01 1.69 30.32
CA VAL A 224 -3.33 2.78 29.60
C VAL A 224 -3.03 3.95 30.53
N ILE A 225 -3.99 4.33 31.38
CA ILE A 225 -3.79 5.41 32.37
C ILE A 225 -2.66 5.04 33.34
N GLU A 226 -2.65 3.82 33.85
CA GLU A 226 -1.63 3.32 34.80
C GLU A 226 -0.22 3.29 34.21
N GLN A 227 -0.09 2.88 32.96
CA GLN A 227 1.21 2.78 32.28
C GLN A 227 1.64 4.08 31.58
N GLY A 228 0.82 5.14 31.65
CA GLY A 228 1.07 6.40 30.96
C GLY A 228 1.22 6.22 29.44
N ILE A 229 0.50 5.25 28.86
CA ILE A 229 0.59 4.97 27.43
C ILE A 229 -0.12 6.10 26.66
N GLU A 230 0.61 6.84 25.85
CA GLU A 230 -0.01 7.80 24.94
C GLU A 230 -0.82 7.06 23.87
N ILE A 231 -2.14 7.03 24.05
CA ILE A 231 -3.07 6.54 23.04
C ILE A 231 -3.09 7.58 21.95
N ARG A 232 -2.44 7.29 20.84
CA ARG A 232 -2.68 8.05 19.61
C ARG A 232 -4.06 7.68 19.10
N ASN A 233 -5.07 8.34 19.64
CA ASN A 233 -6.37 8.42 19.00
C ASN A 233 -6.13 8.98 17.60
N LYS A 234 -6.37 8.18 16.56
CA LYS A 234 -6.39 8.68 15.17
C LYS A 234 -7.44 9.79 14.98
N ASN A 235 -8.29 10.04 15.97
CA ASN A 235 -9.35 11.05 15.95
C ASN A 235 -8.96 12.39 16.63
N GLU A 236 -7.81 12.51 17.30
CA GLU A 236 -7.41 13.78 17.98
C GLU A 236 -6.29 14.54 17.25
N LYS A 237 -5.81 14.04 16.11
CA LYS A 237 -4.84 14.75 15.26
C LYS A 237 -5.45 15.80 14.34
N GLU A 238 -6.78 15.96 14.31
CA GLU A 238 -7.42 16.94 13.42
C GLU A 238 -7.53 18.36 14.00
N GLU A 239 -7.35 18.58 15.32
CA GLU A 239 -7.57 19.93 15.89
C GLU A 239 -6.34 20.66 16.46
N ASN A 240 -5.21 20.00 16.79
CA ASN A 240 -4.11 20.68 17.51
C ASN A 240 -2.72 20.73 16.83
N ASP A 241 -2.53 20.17 15.63
CA ASP A 241 -1.25 20.18 14.90
C ASP A 241 -1.17 21.27 13.80
N VAL A 242 -1.74 22.47 14.04
CA VAL A 242 -1.62 23.62 13.10
C VAL A 242 -0.34 24.44 13.32
N LYS A 243 0.57 24.06 14.22
CA LYS A 243 1.84 24.78 14.36
C LYS A 243 3.05 23.86 14.27
N GLU A 244 3.64 23.95 13.08
CA GLU A 244 5.05 23.76 12.76
C GLU A 244 5.49 22.36 12.30
N SER A 245 5.40 22.20 10.98
CA SER A 245 6.38 21.55 10.10
C SER A 245 6.48 20.02 10.11
N LYS A 246 5.81 19.38 9.13
CA LYS A 246 6.38 18.38 8.19
C LYS A 246 5.30 17.96 7.17
N GLU A 247 5.30 18.64 6.04
CA GLU A 247 4.65 18.19 4.80
C GLU A 247 5.32 16.90 4.33
N GLN A 248 4.56 15.81 4.24
CA GLN A 248 4.75 14.64 3.34
C GLN A 248 4.07 13.41 3.97
N ASP A 249 2.72 13.37 4.00
CA ASP A 249 1.96 12.10 3.88
C ASP A 249 0.43 12.31 3.71
N ILE A 250 0.01 13.35 2.99
CA ILE A 250 -1.43 13.55 2.70
C ILE A 250 -1.70 12.93 1.31
N PRO A 251 -2.63 11.95 1.19
CA PRO A 251 -3.00 11.39 -0.09
C PRO A 251 -3.37 12.48 -1.09
N SER A 252 -2.88 12.37 -2.33
CA SER A 252 -3.00 13.45 -3.32
C SER A 252 -4.44 13.93 -3.54
N HIS A 253 -5.44 13.03 -3.47
CA HIS A 253 -6.85 13.41 -3.60
C HIS A 253 -7.37 14.24 -2.41
N MET A 254 -6.88 13.97 -1.20
CA MET A 254 -7.19 14.75 0.01
C MET A 254 -6.60 16.16 -0.06
N ILE A 255 -5.43 16.34 -0.68
CA ILE A 255 -4.87 17.69 -0.92
C ILE A 255 -5.79 18.48 -1.86
N THR A 256 -6.28 17.85 -2.94
CA THR A 256 -7.28 18.49 -3.82
C THR A 256 -8.57 18.81 -3.07
N PHE A 257 -9.08 17.89 -2.26
CA PHE A 257 -10.32 18.10 -1.51
C PHE A 257 -10.19 19.22 -0.47
N ASN A 258 -9.05 19.31 0.22
CA ASN A 258 -8.80 20.37 1.19
C ASN A 258 -8.80 21.76 0.53
N LEU A 259 -8.20 21.88 -0.66
CA LEU A 259 -8.23 23.14 -1.42
C LEU A 259 -9.65 23.47 -1.91
N TYR A 260 -10.40 22.46 -2.37
CA TYR A 260 -11.79 22.60 -2.79
C TYR A 260 -12.72 23.01 -1.63
N ASN A 261 -12.58 22.36 -0.47
CA ASN A 261 -13.32 22.71 0.75
C ASN A 261 -12.90 24.08 1.32
N GLY A 262 -11.67 24.52 1.03
CA GLY A 262 -11.19 25.88 1.26
C GLY A 262 -11.83 26.94 0.37
N GLY A 263 -12.71 26.55 -0.56
CA GLY A 263 -13.48 27.45 -1.43
C GLY A 263 -12.77 27.84 -2.73
N LEU A 264 -11.63 27.21 -3.06
CA LEU A 264 -10.97 27.44 -4.34
C LEU A 264 -11.77 26.78 -5.48
N SER A 265 -11.84 27.45 -6.61
CA SER A 265 -12.38 26.87 -7.83
C SER A 265 -11.47 25.79 -8.39
N ILE A 266 -12.03 24.87 -9.18
CA ILE A 266 -11.27 23.78 -9.81
C ILE A 266 -10.10 24.32 -10.65
N GLU A 267 -10.29 25.45 -11.33
CA GLU A 267 -9.26 26.10 -12.17
C GLU A 267 -8.11 26.68 -11.34
N GLU A 268 -8.39 27.17 -10.13
CA GLU A 268 -7.37 27.64 -9.18
C GLU A 268 -6.61 26.46 -8.58
N ILE A 269 -7.29 25.36 -8.26
CA ILE A 269 -6.67 24.13 -7.76
C ILE A 269 -5.73 23.53 -8.81
N VAL A 270 -6.08 23.59 -10.10
CA VAL A 270 -5.21 23.17 -11.22
C VAL A 270 -3.89 23.93 -11.22
N LYS A 271 -3.94 25.25 -11.01
CA LYS A 271 -2.76 26.10 -10.99
C LYS A 271 -1.94 25.86 -9.71
N GLU A 272 -2.60 25.82 -8.56
CA GLU A 272 -1.96 25.66 -7.25
C GLU A 272 -1.24 24.31 -7.13
N ARG A 273 -1.84 23.25 -7.68
CA ARG A 273 -1.29 21.89 -7.59
C ARG A 273 -0.39 21.51 -8.77
N GLU A 274 -0.32 22.33 -9.81
CA GLU A 274 0.35 22.01 -11.08
C GLU A 274 -0.10 20.64 -11.68
N LEU A 275 -1.36 20.26 -11.48
CA LEU A 275 -1.93 19.00 -11.95
C LEU A 275 -2.90 19.22 -13.11
N LYS A 276 -3.06 18.20 -13.97
CA LYS A 276 -4.04 18.24 -15.06
C LYS A 276 -5.46 18.29 -14.49
N LEU A 277 -6.35 19.02 -15.17
CA LEU A 277 -7.77 19.16 -14.82
C LEU A 277 -8.43 17.80 -14.55
N ILE A 278 -8.15 16.81 -15.40
CA ILE A 278 -8.72 15.45 -15.29
C ILE A 278 -8.30 14.74 -13.99
N THR A 279 -7.09 14.99 -13.50
CA THR A 279 -6.56 14.39 -12.26
C THR A 279 -7.24 15.00 -11.03
N ILE A 280 -7.49 16.31 -11.04
CA ILE A 280 -8.21 17.00 -9.97
C ILE A 280 -9.68 16.58 -9.94
N GLN A 281 -10.30 16.45 -11.12
CA GLN A 281 -11.64 15.93 -11.27
C GLN A 281 -11.77 14.50 -10.72
N GLU A 282 -10.84 13.60 -11.05
CA GLU A 282 -10.83 12.23 -10.51
C GLU A 282 -10.60 12.18 -9.00
N HIS A 283 -9.76 13.07 -8.46
CA HIS A 283 -9.60 13.22 -7.02
C HIS A 283 -10.90 13.59 -6.33
N LEU A 284 -11.66 14.56 -6.86
CA LEU A 284 -12.92 15.01 -6.28
C LEU A 284 -14.01 13.94 -6.37
N LEU A 285 -14.09 13.17 -7.46
CA LEU A 285 -15.01 12.02 -7.53
C LEU A 285 -14.64 10.92 -6.54
N ARG A 286 -13.35 10.65 -6.38
CA ARG A 286 -12.87 9.70 -5.38
C ARG A 286 -13.27 10.15 -3.97
N CYS A 287 -13.07 11.43 -3.66
CA CYS A 287 -13.48 12.00 -2.39
C CYS A 287 -14.98 11.86 -2.13
N PHE A 288 -15.81 12.11 -3.15
CA PHE A 288 -17.25 11.86 -3.05
C PHE A 288 -17.59 10.39 -2.76
N SER A 289 -16.92 9.45 -3.46
CA SER A 289 -17.15 8.01 -3.25
C SER A 289 -16.74 7.52 -1.86
N GLU A 290 -15.81 8.22 -1.21
CA GLU A 290 -15.35 7.98 0.15
C GLU A 290 -16.24 8.70 1.20
N GLY A 291 -17.31 9.37 0.77
CA GLY A 291 -18.33 9.98 1.64
C GLY A 291 -18.08 11.45 1.97
N MET A 292 -17.14 12.12 1.30
CA MET A 292 -16.89 13.54 1.49
C MET A 292 -17.91 14.42 0.74
N SER A 293 -18.17 15.60 1.29
CA SER A 293 -19.10 16.58 0.72
C SER A 293 -18.50 17.31 -0.48
N VAL A 294 -18.50 16.65 -1.64
CA VAL A 294 -18.15 17.26 -2.94
C VAL A 294 -19.43 17.59 -3.69
N ASN A 295 -19.56 18.81 -4.21
CA ASN A 295 -20.70 19.17 -5.04
C ASN A 295 -20.54 18.56 -6.44
N LEU A 296 -21.26 17.47 -6.71
CA LEU A 296 -21.20 16.80 -8.01
C LEU A 296 -21.80 17.64 -9.14
N ASP A 297 -22.64 18.63 -8.81
CA ASP A 297 -23.29 19.50 -9.80
C ASP A 297 -22.27 20.42 -10.49
N ASP A 298 -21.12 20.66 -9.88
CA ASP A 298 -20.01 21.41 -10.49
C ASP A 298 -19.40 20.68 -11.70
N PHE A 299 -19.65 19.38 -11.84
CA PHE A 299 -19.12 18.51 -12.91
C PHE A 299 -20.18 18.07 -13.92
N ILE A 300 -21.44 18.45 -13.70
CA ILE A 300 -22.57 18.06 -14.53
C ILE A 300 -23.17 19.34 -15.13
N PRO A 301 -23.06 19.57 -16.45
CA PRO A 301 -23.78 20.68 -17.04
C PRO A 301 -25.29 20.40 -16.92
N LEU A 302 -26.02 21.35 -16.31
CA LEU A 302 -27.45 21.23 -15.95
C LEU A 302 -28.35 20.79 -17.11
N GLU A 303 -28.01 21.16 -18.35
CA GLU A 303 -28.76 20.82 -19.56
C GLU A 303 -28.68 19.33 -19.96
N TYR A 304 -27.64 18.62 -19.49
CA TYR A 304 -27.36 17.24 -19.91
C TYR A 304 -27.62 16.20 -18.81
N GLU A 305 -27.91 16.61 -17.58
CA GLU A 305 -28.14 15.70 -16.45
C GLU A 305 -29.28 14.70 -16.75
N GLU A 306 -30.45 15.18 -17.17
CA GLU A 306 -31.58 14.31 -17.52
C GLU A 306 -31.28 13.37 -18.70
N GLN A 307 -30.51 13.85 -19.68
CA GLN A 307 -30.12 13.05 -20.85
C GLN A 307 -29.19 11.90 -20.46
N ILE A 308 -28.23 12.17 -19.57
CA ILE A 308 -27.30 11.17 -19.04
C ILE A 308 -28.07 10.13 -18.21
N ILE A 309 -28.97 10.55 -17.31
CA ILE A 309 -29.80 9.65 -16.49
C ILE A 309 -30.66 8.73 -17.38
N ASN A 310 -31.32 9.28 -18.40
CA ASN A 310 -32.15 8.50 -19.31
C ASN A 310 -31.35 7.51 -20.16
N THR A 311 -30.12 7.87 -20.52
CA THR A 311 -29.22 6.98 -21.27
C THR A 311 -28.70 5.85 -20.40
N ILE A 312 -28.34 6.14 -19.14
CA ILE A 312 -27.94 5.13 -18.15
C ILE A 312 -29.06 4.11 -17.92
N LYS A 313 -30.32 4.55 -17.81
CA LYS A 313 -31.48 3.65 -17.66
C LYS A 313 -31.71 2.73 -18.87
N LYS A 314 -31.35 3.16 -20.08
CA LYS A 314 -31.53 2.40 -21.32
C LYS A 314 -30.40 1.40 -21.59
N VAL A 315 -29.15 1.80 -21.32
CA VAL A 315 -27.95 1.05 -21.71
C VAL A 315 -27.35 0.26 -20.55
N GLY A 316 -27.69 0.61 -19.30
CA GLY A 316 -27.14 0.02 -18.08
C GLY A 316 -25.87 0.73 -17.60
N GLY A 317 -25.68 0.80 -16.28
CA GLY A 317 -24.61 1.57 -15.62
C GLY A 317 -23.27 0.83 -15.42
N GLU A 318 -23.09 -0.34 -16.03
CA GLU A 318 -21.92 -1.20 -15.76
C GLU A 318 -20.65 -0.80 -16.53
N LYS A 319 -20.79 -0.21 -17.73
CA LYS A 319 -19.66 0.18 -18.58
C LYS A 319 -19.85 1.61 -19.10
N LEU A 320 -18.80 2.43 -19.03
CA LEU A 320 -18.84 3.84 -19.44
C LEU A 320 -18.87 4.05 -20.95
N LYS A 321 -18.20 3.17 -21.72
CA LYS A 321 -18.06 3.31 -23.18
C LYS A 321 -19.41 3.26 -23.93
N PRO A 322 -20.32 2.29 -23.67
CA PRO A 322 -21.64 2.27 -24.28
C PRO A 322 -22.52 3.48 -23.94
N ILE A 323 -22.35 4.05 -22.75
CA ILE A 323 -23.08 5.26 -22.32
C ILE A 323 -22.57 6.48 -23.07
N LYS A 324 -21.24 6.61 -23.22
CA LYS A 324 -20.64 7.73 -23.97
C LYS A 324 -20.96 7.66 -25.47
N GLU A 325 -20.99 6.48 -26.07
CA GLU A 325 -21.36 6.30 -27.49
C GLU A 325 -22.83 6.66 -27.78
N ALA A 326 -23.70 6.57 -26.77
CA ALA A 326 -25.11 6.93 -26.87
C ALA A 326 -25.40 8.41 -26.51
N LEU A 327 -24.38 9.16 -26.09
CA LEU A 327 -24.47 10.57 -25.69
C LEU A 327 -23.76 11.48 -26.71
N PRO A 328 -24.21 12.72 -26.87
CA PRO A 328 -23.52 13.73 -27.68
C PRO A 328 -22.02 13.88 -27.35
N ASP A 329 -21.21 14.21 -28.37
CA ASP A 329 -19.75 14.29 -28.26
C ASP A 329 -19.26 15.29 -27.21
N ASN A 330 -20.03 16.35 -26.97
CA ASN A 330 -19.76 17.40 -25.99
C ASN A 330 -19.92 16.98 -24.52
N ILE A 331 -20.46 15.80 -24.22
CA ILE A 331 -20.59 15.29 -22.85
C ILE A 331 -19.36 14.48 -22.47
N ASP A 332 -18.48 15.02 -21.64
CA ASP A 332 -17.28 14.29 -21.24
C ASP A 332 -17.59 13.10 -20.32
N TYR A 333 -16.69 12.10 -20.29
CA TYR A 333 -16.74 10.94 -19.40
C TYR A 333 -16.89 11.34 -17.93
N MET A 334 -16.40 12.53 -17.57
CA MET A 334 -16.49 13.10 -16.24
C MET A 334 -17.94 13.34 -15.79
N ALA A 335 -18.76 13.96 -16.64
CA ALA A 335 -20.18 14.19 -16.35
C ALA A 335 -20.94 12.87 -16.20
N ILE A 336 -20.61 11.86 -17.02
CA ILE A 336 -21.20 10.52 -16.94
C ILE A 336 -20.84 9.85 -15.60
N LYS A 337 -19.57 9.93 -15.17
CA LYS A 337 -19.10 9.38 -13.88
C LYS A 337 -19.78 10.08 -12.69
N ALA A 338 -19.90 11.41 -12.73
CA ALA A 338 -20.55 12.20 -11.68
C ALA A 338 -22.04 11.82 -11.53
N VAL A 339 -22.79 11.72 -12.64
CA VAL A 339 -24.19 11.30 -12.60
C VAL A 339 -24.34 9.88 -12.08
N LEU A 340 -23.49 8.93 -12.49
CA LEU A 340 -23.51 7.56 -11.99
C LEU A 340 -23.31 7.46 -10.47
N LEU A 341 -22.40 8.28 -9.92
CA LEU A 341 -22.18 8.35 -8.47
C LEU A 341 -23.36 9.00 -7.75
N LYS A 342 -23.94 10.06 -8.32
CA LYS A 342 -25.15 10.73 -7.80
C LYS A 342 -26.34 9.77 -7.75
N THR A 343 -26.57 8.96 -8.80
CA THR A 343 -27.64 7.96 -8.84
C THR A 343 -27.43 6.82 -7.85
N LYS A 344 -26.19 6.33 -7.68
CA LYS A 344 -25.88 5.27 -6.69
C LYS A 344 -26.04 5.75 -5.25
N SER A 345 -25.70 7.01 -4.96
CA SER A 345 -25.91 7.62 -3.65
C SER A 345 -27.39 7.84 -3.35
N ALA A 346 -28.18 8.27 -4.35
CA ALA A 346 -29.63 8.45 -4.21
C ALA A 346 -30.41 7.15 -3.99
N GLU A 347 -29.99 6.03 -4.59
CA GLU A 347 -30.58 4.69 -4.37
C GLU A 347 -30.26 4.10 -2.97
N ALA A 348 -29.27 4.64 -2.26
CA ALA A 348 -28.85 4.17 -0.93
C ALA A 348 -29.58 4.84 0.26
N LEU A 349 -30.47 5.80 0.01
CA LEU A 349 -31.33 6.38 1.04
C LEU A 349 -32.65 5.59 1.12
N PRO A 350 -32.93 4.87 2.23
CA PRO A 350 -34.25 4.29 2.41
C PRO A 350 -35.27 5.43 2.51
N VAL A 351 -36.24 5.39 1.62
CA VAL A 351 -37.47 6.18 1.71
C VAL A 351 -38.15 5.79 3.02
N ASN A 352 -38.04 6.67 4.02
CA ASN A 352 -38.88 6.62 5.22
C ASN A 352 -40.34 6.76 4.77
N HIS A 353 -41.12 5.71 4.99
CA HIS A 353 -42.58 5.76 5.00
C HIS A 353 -43.10 5.48 6.41
#